data_AF-A0A0E2H8J6-F1
#
_entry.id   AF-A0A0E2H8J6-F1
#
_cell.length_a   1.000
_cell.length_b   1.000
_cell.length_c   1.000
_cell.angle_alpha   90.00
_cell.angle_beta   90.00
_cell.angle_gamma   90.00
#
_symmetry.space_group_name_H-M   'P 1'
#
loop_
_entity.id
_entity.type
_entity.pdbx_description
1 polymer ?
#
loop_
_entity_poly.entity_id
_entity_poly.type
_entity_poly.pdbx_seq_one_letter_code
_entity_poly.pdbx_strand_id
1 'polypeptide(L)' 'MFLLERKESYAMPNILGNCSQPVYTYRWKAIAKSETERPLLDMIKDMDVTTHRIVSNQPD' A
#
# COMPACT_ATOMS: atom_id res chain seq x y z
N MET A 1 -12.21 -10.71 -0.68
CA MET A 1 -11.94 -9.55 0.18
C MET A 1 -11.04 -8.57 -0.55
N PHE A 2 -11.45 -7.30 -0.63
CA PHE A 2 -10.74 -6.20 -1.27
C PHE A 2 -10.10 -5.28 -0.22
N LEU A 3 -8.94 -4.74 -0.55
CA LEU A 3 -8.16 -3.85 0.29
C LEU A 3 -7.92 -2.54 -0.46
N LEU A 4 -8.16 -1.42 0.21
CA LEU A 4 -7.69 -0.10 -0.23
C LEU A 4 -6.34 0.15 0.43
N GLU A 5 -5.31 0.33 -0.39
CA GLU A 5 -3.95 0.55 0.06
C GLU A 5 -3.48 1.97 -0.26
N ARG A 6 -2.73 2.56 0.67
CA ARG A 6 -2.02 3.83 0.49
C ARG A 6 -0.52 3.59 0.37
N LYS A 7 0.12 4.31 -0.56
CA LYS A 7 1.57 4.40 -0.70
C LYS A 7 2.14 5.25 0.41
N GLU A 8 3.02 4.67 1.22
CA GLU A 8 3.72 5.36 2.29
C GLU A 8 5.23 5.25 2.09
N SER A 9 5.94 6.34 2.36
CA SER A 9 7.40 6.31 2.46
C SER A 9 7.82 5.40 3.62
N TYR A 10 8.77 4.51 3.35
CA TYR A 10 9.26 3.53 4.32
C TYR A 10 10.77 3.36 4.16
N ALA A 11 11.48 3.45 5.28
CA ALA A 11 12.91 3.20 5.31
C ALA A 11 13.15 1.75 5.75
N MET A 12 13.87 0.98 4.94
CA MET A 12 14.37 -0.33 5.34
C MET A 12 15.84 -0.22 5.74
N PRO A 13 16.28 -0.89 6.83
CA PRO A 13 17.69 -1.03 7.11
C PRO A 13 18.31 -1.90 6.01
N ASN A 14 19.34 -1.38 5.34
CA ASN A 14 20.17 -2.17 4.44
C ASN A 14 21.55 -2.37 5.10
N ILE A 15 21.95 -3.63 5.24
CA ILE A 15 23.24 -3.99 5.81
C ILE A 15 24.26 -3.99 4.69
N LEU A 16 25.13 -2.99 4.66
CA LEU A 16 26.28 -2.89 3.77
C LEU A 16 27.55 -3.12 4.60
N GLY A 17 28.06 -4.35 4.58
CA GLY A 17 29.18 -4.77 5.41
C GLY A 17 28.81 -4.76 6.91
N ASN A 18 29.53 -3.98 7.72
CA ASN A 18 29.29 -3.80 9.15
C ASN A 18 28.42 -2.57 9.49
N CYS A 19 27.91 -1.86 8.48
CA CYS A 19 27.11 -0.65 8.65
C CYS A 19 25.65 -0.88 8.22
N SER A 20 24.71 -0.31 8.98
CA SER A 20 23.30 -0.21 8.58
C SER A 20 23.04 1.18 8.01
N GLN A 21 22.61 1.26 6.75
CA GLN A 21 22.19 2.51 6.11
C GLN A 21 20.69 2.43 5.78
N PRO A 22 19.91 3.50 6.02
CA PRO A 22 18.51 3.53 5.65
C PRO A 22 18.36 3.62 4.13
N VAL A 23 17.59 2.71 3.54
CA VAL A 23 17.16 2.81 2.15
C VAL A 23 15.73 3.31 2.12
N TYR A 24 15.56 4.54 1.61
CA TYR A 24 14.25 5.16 1.44
C TYR A 24 13.52 4.52 0.26
N THR A 25 12.43 3.82 0.56
CA THR A 25 11.57 3.14 -0.41
C THR A 25 10.11 3.48 -0.13
N TYR A 26 9.19 2.83 -0.83
CA TYR A 26 7.77 2.94 -0.59
C TYR A 26 7.20 1.56 -0.23
N ARG A 27 6.19 1.55 0.62
CA ARG A 27 5.35 0.38 0.87
C ARG A 27 3.89 0.71 0.63
N TRP A 28 3.11 -0.30 0.30
CA TRP A 28 1.66 -0.19 0.28
C TRP A 28 1.11 -0.66 1.61
N LYS A 29 0.28 0.17 2.24
CA LYS A 29 -0.34 -0.12 3.53
C LYS A 29 -1.85 -0.13 3.37
N ALA A 30 -2.51 -1.21 3.78
CA ALA A 30 -3.95 -1.28 3.82
C ALA A 30 -4.52 -0.25 4.80
N ILE A 31 -5.41 0.62 4.33
CA ILE A 31 -6.10 1.65 5.12
C ILE A 31 -7.58 1.33 5.31
N ALA A 32 -8.18 0.57 4.38
CA ALA A 32 -9.55 0.09 4.50
C ALA A 32 -9.69 -1.31 3.87
N LYS A 33 -10.70 -2.06 4.33
CA LYS A 33 -11.02 -3.39 3.83
C LYS A 33 -12.52 -3.50 3.60
N SER A 34 -12.93 -4.28 2.60
CA SER A 34 -14.32 -4.58 2.31
C SER A 34 -14.45 -5.96 1.68
N GLU A 35 -15.58 -6.64 1.91
CA GLU A 35 -15.89 -7.89 1.22
C GLU A 35 -16.21 -7.65 -0.27
N THR A 36 -16.75 -6.47 -0.60
CA THR A 36 -17.12 -6.05 -1.96
C THR A 36 -16.29 -4.85 -2.41
N GLU A 37 -16.06 -4.73 -3.71
CA GLU A 37 -15.23 -3.66 -4.29
C GLU A 37 -15.91 -2.28 -4.26
N ARG A 38 -17.24 -2.25 -4.41
CA ARG A 38 -18.06 -1.05 -4.57
C ARG A 38 -17.79 0.08 -3.55
N PRO A 39 -17.80 -0.17 -2.23
CA PRO A 39 -17.55 0.89 -1.25
C PRO A 39 -16.13 1.45 -1.33
N LEU A 40 -15.13 0.64 -1.71
CA LEU A 40 -13.76 1.11 -1.86
C LEU A 40 -13.59 1.96 -3.10
N LEU A 41 -14.32 1.65 -4.18
CA LEU A 41 -14.37 2.47 -5.39
C LEU A 41 -14.98 3.83 -5.14
N ASP A 42 -15.99 3.94 -4.29
CA ASP A 42 -16.56 5.24 -3.92
C ASP A 42 -15.56 6.06 -3.08
N MET A 43 -14.77 5.42 -2.21
CA MET A 43 -13.73 6.10 -1.43
C MET A 43 -12.56 6.58 -2.29
N ILE A 44 -12.11 5.80 -3.28
CA ILE A 44 -10.91 6.13 -4.08
C ILE A 44 -11.18 7.23 -5.12
N LYS A 45 -12.44 7.51 -5.47
CA LYS A 45 -12.80 8.55 -6.48
C LYS A 45 -12.22 9.93 -6.18
N ASP A 46 -12.18 10.29 -4.91
CA ASP A 46 -11.66 11.58 -4.45
C ASP A 46 -10.16 11.53 -4.07
N MET A 47 -9.51 10.38 -4.29
CA MET A 47 -8.10 10.14 -3.95
C MET A 47 -7.22 10.09 -5.20
N ASP A 48 -5.93 10.37 -5.00
CA ASP A 48 -4.95 10.26 -6.09
C ASP A 48 -4.59 8.79 -6.36
N VAL A 49 -4.79 8.37 -7.61
CA VAL A 49 -4.50 7.03 -8.15
C VAL A 49 -3.01 6.66 -8.11
N THR A 50 -2.10 7.64 -8.01
CA THR A 50 -0.67 7.35 -7.89
C THR A 50 -0.26 6.95 -6.47
N THR A 51 -1.06 7.34 -5.48
CA THR A 51 -0.82 7.08 -4.05
C THR A 51 -1.80 6.09 -3.45
N HIS A 52 -2.92 5.78 -4.12
CA HIS A 52 -3.93 4.84 -3.63
C HIS A 52 -4.26 3.79 -4.68
N ARG A 53 -4.49 2.55 -4.25
CA ARG A 53 -4.90 1.44 -5.12
C ARG A 53 -5.81 0.46 -4.40
N ILE A 54 -6.64 -0.24 -5.17
CA ILE A 54 -7.46 -1.34 -4.66
C ILE A 54 -6.82 -2.66 -5.12
N VAL A 55 -6.72 -3.61 -4.19
CA VAL A 55 -6.16 -4.94 -4.45
C VAL A 55 -7.14 -6.00 -3.98
N SER A 56 -7.33 -7.06 -4.76
CA SER A 56 -8.07 -8.25 -4.34
C SER A 56 -7.10 -9.20 -3.64
N ASN A 57 -7.50 -9.70 -2.46
CA ASN A 57 -6.75 -10.74 -1.74
C ASN A 57 -7.29 -12.15 -2.05
N GLN A 58 -7.91 -12.34 -3.22
CA GLN A 58 -8.28 -13.69 -3.67
C GLN A 58 -7.11 -14.29 -4.45
N PRO A 59 -6.68 -15.52 -4.15
CA PRO A 59 -5.76 -16.24 -5.03
C PRO A 59 -6.47 -16.49 -6.37
N ASP A 60 -5.74 -16.28 -7.47
CA ASP A 60 -6.17 -16.66 -8.82
C ASP A 60 -6.47 -18.16 -8.93
#